data_AF-N0CVZ5-F1
#
_entry.id   AF-N0CVZ5-F1
#
_cell.length_a   1.000
_cell.length_b   1.000
_cell.length_c   1.000
_cell.angle_alpha   90.00
_cell.angle_beta   90.00
_cell.angle_gamma   90.00
#
_symmetry.space_group_name_H-M   'P 1'
#
loop_
_entity.id
_entity.type
_entity.pdbx_description
1 polymer ?
#
loop_
_entity_poly.entity_id
_entity_poly.type
_entity_poly.pdbx_seq_one_letter_code
_entity_poly.pdbx_strand_id
1 'polypeptide(L)' 'MRTRITTLAVTAVAAAAMVLGTASTASAVGGGYTIRGHYASQADCQAAGAAGAAAHIWSPLYICNPYAAKPGVYELWVRY' A
#
# COMPACT_ATOMS: atom_id res chain seq x y z
N MET A 1 -48.70 8.32 -4.68
CA MET A 1 -47.66 8.96 -5.52
C MET A 1 -46.33 8.26 -5.28
N ARG A 2 -45.49 8.27 -6.31
CA ARG A 2 -44.39 7.35 -6.62
C ARG A 2 -43.07 7.81 -5.98
N THR A 3 -42.23 6.84 -5.56
CA THR A 3 -40.73 6.90 -5.51
C THR A 3 -40.09 7.84 -4.44
N ARG A 4 -38.97 7.53 -3.76
CA ARG A 4 -37.68 6.96 -4.22
C ARG A 4 -36.93 6.25 -3.08
N ILE A 5 -36.35 5.10 -3.41
CA ILE A 5 -35.29 4.42 -2.65
C ILE A 5 -34.03 5.28 -2.75
N THR A 6 -33.38 5.58 -1.62
CA THR A 6 -32.00 6.09 -1.59
C THR A 6 -31.22 5.24 -0.61
N THR A 7 -30.51 4.24 -1.15
CA THR A 7 -29.50 3.46 -0.46
C THR A 7 -28.26 4.33 -0.27
N LEU A 8 -28.04 4.80 0.96
CA LEU A 8 -26.76 5.38 1.37
C LEU A 8 -25.79 4.23 1.58
N ALA A 9 -24.89 4.01 0.62
CA ALA A 9 -23.73 3.15 0.82
C ALA A 9 -22.77 3.87 1.76
N VAL A 10 -22.79 3.48 3.04
CA VAL A 10 -21.81 3.93 4.03
C VAL A 10 -20.49 3.23 3.70
N THR A 11 -19.57 3.97 3.08
CA THR A 11 -18.19 3.54 2.90
C THR A 11 -17.52 3.46 4.26
N ALA A 12 -17.29 2.24 4.75
CA ALA A 12 -16.54 1.99 5.95
C ALA A 12 -15.10 2.47 5.76
N VAL A 13 -14.72 3.56 6.44
CA VAL A 13 -13.34 4.02 6.54
C VAL A 13 -12.63 3.07 7.52
N ALA A 14 -11.95 2.07 6.99
CA ALA A 14 -11.03 1.27 7.77
C ALA A 14 -9.84 2.16 8.17
N ALA A 15 -9.86 2.64 9.42
CA ALA A 15 -8.71 3.25 10.08
C ALA A 15 -7.66 2.15 10.31
N ALA A 16 -6.77 1.95 9.33
CA ALA A 16 -5.61 1.10 9.51
C ALA A 16 -4.56 1.87 10.32
N ALA A 17 -4.36 1.46 11.56
CA ALA A 17 -3.33 1.95 12.47
C ALA A 17 -1.97 1.94 11.77
N MET A 18 -1.38 3.12 11.61
CA MET A 18 -0.03 3.28 11.07
C MET A 18 0.99 2.83 12.11
N VAL A 19 1.25 1.53 12.19
CA VAL A 19 2.46 1.03 12.84
C VAL A 19 3.62 1.37 11.91
N LEU A 20 4.31 2.47 12.23
CA LEU A 20 5.58 2.88 11.63
C LEU A 20 6.65 1.85 12.02
N GLY A 21 6.60 0.67 11.40
CA GLY A 21 7.58 -0.38 11.55
C GLY A 21 8.91 0.07 10.96
N THR A 22 9.92 0.14 11.83
CA THR A 22 11.36 0.24 11.58
C THR A 22 11.78 0.37 10.12
N ALA A 23 12.37 1.53 9.79
CA ALA A 23 13.03 1.79 8.51
C ALA A 23 14.13 0.75 8.24
N SER A 24 13.79 -0.26 7.44
CA SER A 24 14.74 -1.21 6.88
C SER A 24 15.30 -0.60 5.59
N THR A 25 16.46 0.05 5.68
CA THR A 25 17.27 0.38 4.52
C THR A 25 17.91 -0.88 3.95
N ALA A 26 17.54 -1.35 2.75
CA ALA A 26 18.48 -2.05 1.85
C ALA A 26 17.92 -2.40 0.45
N SER A 27 18.44 -1.67 -0.55
CA SER A 27 19.05 -2.19 -1.79
C SER A 27 18.19 -2.57 -3.01
N ALA A 28 17.93 -1.52 -3.82
CA ALA A 28 17.89 -1.44 -5.28
C ALA A 28 17.04 -2.44 -6.12
N VAL A 29 15.74 -2.16 -6.21
CA VAL A 29 15.00 -2.32 -7.49
C VAL A 29 15.45 -1.17 -8.40
N GLY A 30 16.01 -1.50 -9.56
CA GLY A 30 16.74 -0.59 -10.44
C GLY A 30 16.03 0.76 -10.74
N GLY A 31 16.87 1.81 -10.87
CA GLY A 31 16.56 3.06 -11.57
C GLY A 31 15.24 3.76 -11.22
N GLY A 32 15.00 4.09 -9.95
CA GLY A 32 13.94 5.04 -9.57
C GLY A 32 12.90 4.53 -8.58
N TYR A 33 13.03 3.29 -8.08
CA TYR A 33 12.18 2.77 -7.01
C TYR A 33 12.88 2.83 -5.65
N THR A 34 12.14 3.22 -4.61
CA THR A 34 12.60 3.34 -3.22
C THR A 34 11.75 2.45 -2.31
N ILE A 35 12.39 1.71 -1.39
CA ILE A 35 11.67 0.92 -0.37
C ILE A 35 10.92 1.88 0.56
N ARG A 36 9.64 1.60 0.79
CA ARG A 36 8.80 2.29 1.77
C ARG A 36 8.53 1.48 3.03
N GLY A 37 8.53 0.16 2.94
CA GLY A 37 8.31 -0.69 4.10
C GLY A 37 8.08 -2.16 3.75
N HIS A 38 7.88 -2.96 4.80
CA HIS A 38 7.71 -4.39 4.77
C HIS A 38 6.32 -4.77 5.32
N TYR A 39 5.64 -5.68 4.65
CA TYR A 39 4.26 -6.09 4.94
C TYR A 39 4.17 -7.61 5.10
N ALA A 40 3.30 -8.07 6.00
CA ALA A 40 3.13 -9.50 6.27
C ALA A 40 2.28 -10.25 5.22
N SER A 41 1.72 -9.52 4.26
CA SER A 41 0.92 -10.10 3.18
C SER A 41 1.01 -9.25 1.91
N GLN A 42 0.74 -9.88 0.77
CA GLN A 42 0.69 -9.18 -0.51
C GLN A 42 -0.47 -8.18 -0.55
N ALA A 43 -1.60 -8.52 0.07
CA ALA A 43 -2.77 -7.67 0.13
C ALA A 43 -2.48 -6.35 0.89
N ASP A 44 -1.79 -6.44 2.03
CA ASP A 44 -1.40 -5.25 2.81
C ASP A 44 -0.43 -4.35 2.04
N CYS A 45 0.54 -4.96 1.34
CA CYS A 45 1.46 -4.20 0.50
C CYS A 45 0.72 -3.46 -0.64
N GLN A 46 -0.22 -4.13 -1.31
CA GLN A 46 -1.02 -3.53 -2.39
C GLN A 46 -1.91 -2.40 -1.88
N ALA A 47 -2.56 -2.60 -0.73
CA ALA A 47 -3.39 -1.58 -0.10
C ALA A 47 -2.57 -0.34 0.27
N ALA A 48 -1.39 -0.52 0.85
CA ALA A 48 -0.51 0.60 1.20
C ALA A 48 0.02 1.34 -0.04
N GLY A 49 0.45 0.60 -1.08
CA GLY A 49 0.89 1.17 -2.34
C GLY A 49 -0.20 2.00 -3.04
N ALA A 50 -1.41 1.44 -3.12
CA ALA A 50 -2.58 2.14 -3.68
C ALA A 50 -2.96 3.37 -2.86
N ALA A 51 -2.95 3.28 -1.53
CA ALA A 51 -3.28 4.39 -0.65
C ALA A 51 -2.31 5.57 -0.82
N GLY A 52 -1.00 5.32 -0.88
CA GLY A 52 -0.03 6.40 -1.09
C GLY A 52 -0.06 6.98 -2.50
N ALA A 53 -0.40 6.18 -3.51
CA ALA A 53 -0.62 6.67 -4.87
C ALA A 53 -1.86 7.57 -4.95
N ALA A 54 -2.96 7.16 -4.32
CA ALA A 54 -4.20 7.95 -4.23
C ALA A 54 -4.00 9.25 -3.44
N ALA A 55 -3.10 9.25 -2.46
CA ALA A 55 -2.72 10.43 -1.69
C ALA A 55 -1.65 11.30 -2.38
N HIS A 56 -1.26 10.98 -3.63
CA HIS A 56 -0.21 11.69 -4.37
C HIS A 56 1.15 11.77 -3.64
N ILE A 57 1.43 10.82 -2.76
CA ILE A 57 2.71 10.71 -2.04
C ILE A 57 3.79 10.16 -2.99
N TRP A 58 3.39 9.28 -3.90
CA TRP A 58 4.23 8.66 -4.91
C TRP A 58 3.43 8.38 -6.18
N SER A 59 4.13 8.05 -7.26
CA SER A 59 3.59 7.59 -8.54
C SER A 59 2.66 6.38 -8.36
N PRO A 60 1.60 6.25 -9.18
CA PRO A 60 0.77 5.04 -9.21
C PRO A 60 1.54 3.78 -9.63
N LEU A 61 2.79 3.92 -10.09
CA LEU A 61 3.72 2.82 -10.31
C LEU A 61 4.42 2.46 -9.00
N TYR A 62 3.93 1.41 -8.35
CA TYR A 62 4.55 0.77 -7.18
C TYR A 62 4.62 -0.75 -7.37
N ILE A 63 5.53 -1.39 -6.64
CA ILE A 63 5.83 -2.82 -6.75
C ILE A 63 5.76 -3.44 -5.35
N CYS A 64 5.09 -4.57 -5.25
CA CYS A 64 5.07 -5.43 -4.06
C CYS A 64 5.93 -6.66 -4.32
N ASN A 65 7.17 -6.62 -3.85
CA ASN A 65 8.16 -7.67 -4.09
C ASN A 65 8.24 -8.62 -2.88
N PRO A 66 8.12 -9.95 -3.04
CA PRO A 66 8.37 -10.88 -1.94
C PRO A 66 9.84 -10.76 -1.47
N TYR A 67 10.04 -10.60 -0.17
CA TYR A 67 11.36 -10.44 0.41
C TYR A 67 12.07 -11.79 0.49
N ALA A 68 13.10 -11.97 -0.35
CA ALA A 68 13.80 -13.24 -0.47
C ALA A 68 14.43 -13.72 0.85
N ALA A 69 14.85 -12.79 1.73
CA ALA A 69 15.46 -13.15 3.00
C ALA A 69 14.45 -13.50 4.11
N LYS A 70 13.15 -13.21 3.93
CA LYS A 70 12.11 -13.59 4.89
C LYS A 70 10.81 -14.00 4.19
N PRO A 71 10.56 -15.31 4.01
CA PRO A 71 9.34 -15.78 3.38
C PRO A 71 8.11 -15.30 4.15
N GLY A 72 7.07 -14.87 3.41
CA GLY A 72 5.86 -14.28 3.97
C GLY A 72 5.96 -12.78 4.26
N VAL A 73 7.07 -12.12 3.91
CA VAL A 73 7.18 -10.66 3.94
C VAL A 73 7.23 -10.11 2.51
N TYR A 74 6.52 -9.01 2.28
CA TYR A 74 6.48 -8.28 1.02
C TYR A 74 7.04 -6.88 1.22
N GLU A 75 7.90 -6.44 0.31
CA GLU A 75 8.48 -5.10 0.29
C GLU A 75 7.68 -4.22 -0.65
N LEU A 76 7.26 -3.05 -0.16
CA LEU A 76 6.70 -2.01 -1.00
C LEU A 76 7.82 -1.14 -1.55
N TRP A 77 7.93 -1.15 -2.87
CA TRP A 77 8.84 -0.31 -3.64
C TRP A 77 8.02 0.71 -4.41
N VAL A 78 8.31 1.99 -4.22
CA VAL A 78 7.54 3.08 -4.84
C VAL A 78 8.44 3.98 -5.65
N ARG A 79 7.87 4.65 -6.64
CA ARG A 79 8.54 5.68 -7.41
C ARG A 79 7.85 7.02 -7.16
N TYR A 80 8.60 8.09 -7.00
CA TYR A 80 8.04 9.44 -6.81
C TYR A 80 7.74 10.10 -8.16
#